data_AF-A0AAW4VAW6-F1
#
_entry.id   AF-A0AAW4VAW6-F1
#
_cell.length_a   1.000
_cell.length_b   1.000
_cell.length_c   1.000
_cell.angle_alpha   90.00
_cell.angle_beta   90.00
_cell.angle_gamma   90.00
#
_symmetry.space_group_name_H-M   'P 1'
#
loop_
_entity.id
_entity.type
_entity.pdbx_description
1 polymer ?
#
loop_
_entity_poly.entity_id
_entity_poly.type
_entity_poly.pdbx_seq_one_letter_code
_entity_poly.pdbx_strand_id
1 'polypeptide(L)'
;MGYCADGNGEVFLKDGINIKELKSKLDNLNSNIDYNIEDQVIMLEEYTFSWFEDKTYTFLNTLNPYIEEGIMEYKSIDDDRHWRYIYNPVLNKWEEKIAYTSYGFEGYTDNELIDELKKRGYVVRKSKIKKLVNESIDQIVENKF
;
A
#
# COMPACT_ATOMS: atom_id res chain seq x y z
N MET A 1 22.62 5.45 8.03
CA MET A 1 21.96 5.91 9.27
C MET A 1 20.59 5.28 9.29
N GLY A 2 20.20 4.62 10.38
CA GLY A 2 18.87 4.01 10.48
C GLY A 2 17.81 5.06 10.78
N TYR A 3 16.61 4.87 10.26
CA TYR A 3 15.43 5.70 10.57
C TYR A 3 14.50 4.91 11.50
N CYS A 4 13.73 5.58 12.35
CA CYS A 4 12.57 4.94 12.97
C CYS A 4 11.46 4.89 11.91
N ALA A 5 11.02 3.71 11.49
CA ALA A 5 10.04 3.57 10.42
C ALA A 5 9.03 2.45 10.66
N ASP A 6 7.79 2.73 10.28
CA ASP A 6 6.67 1.79 10.27
C ASP A 6 6.38 1.39 8.83
N GLY A 7 6.62 0.11 8.54
CA GLY A 7 6.46 -0.53 7.25
C GLY A 7 5.19 -1.37 7.18
N ASN A 8 4.39 -1.20 6.13
CA ASN A 8 3.24 -2.06 5.83
C ASN A 8 3.19 -2.35 4.34
N GLY A 9 2.84 -3.56 3.96
CA GLY A 9 2.81 -3.96 2.56
C GLY A 9 1.86 -5.11 2.28
N GLU A 10 1.54 -5.23 1.00
CA GLU A 10 0.71 -6.31 0.47
C GLU A 10 1.33 -6.77 -0.85
N VAL A 11 1.43 -8.10 -1.00
CA VAL A 11 2.09 -8.71 -2.14
C VAL A 11 1.25 -9.86 -2.67
N PHE A 12 1.02 -9.88 -3.98
CA PHE A 12 0.21 -10.87 -4.66
C PHE A 12 1.10 -11.90 -5.34
N LEU A 13 0.82 -13.17 -5.04
CA LEU A 13 1.60 -14.33 -5.49
C LEU A 13 1.07 -14.84 -6.84
N LYS A 14 1.99 -15.26 -7.71
CA LYS A 14 1.65 -15.97 -8.93
C LYS A 14 0.97 -17.31 -8.61
N ASP A 15 0.15 -17.77 -9.55
CA ASP A 15 -0.41 -19.12 -9.49
C ASP A 15 0.67 -20.21 -9.47
N GLY A 16 0.43 -21.26 -8.68
CA GLY A 16 1.24 -22.48 -8.69
C GLY A 16 2.62 -22.36 -8.03
N ILE A 17 2.89 -21.30 -7.27
CA ILE A 17 4.16 -21.16 -6.56
C ILE A 17 4.34 -22.19 -5.44
N ASN A 18 5.60 -22.51 -5.14
CA ASN A 18 5.95 -23.33 -4.00
C ASN A 18 6.05 -22.48 -2.71
N ILE A 19 4.92 -22.35 -2.00
CA ILE A 19 4.84 -21.56 -0.76
C ILE A 19 5.85 -22.04 0.30
N LYS A 20 6.13 -23.35 0.40
CA LYS A 20 7.08 -23.88 1.39
C LYS A 20 8.50 -23.41 1.13
N GLU A 21 8.91 -23.41 -0.13
CA GLU A 21 10.23 -22.91 -0.54
C GLU A 21 10.34 -21.40 -0.30
N LEU A 22 9.28 -20.65 -0.64
CA LEU A 22 9.23 -19.21 -0.39
C LEU A 22 9.40 -18.90 1.09
N LYS A 23 8.61 -19.52 1.97
CA LYS A 23 8.72 -19.34 3.43
C LYS A 23 10.13 -19.63 3.93
N SER A 24 10.70 -20.77 3.52
CA SER A 24 12.08 -21.12 3.90
C SER A 24 13.11 -20.09 3.45
N LYS A 25 12.94 -19.46 2.27
CA LYS A 25 13.84 -18.39 1.83
C LYS A 25 13.68 -17.14 2.69
N LEU A 26 12.45 -16.72 2.97
CA LEU A 26 12.14 -15.53 3.78
C LEU A 26 12.62 -15.70 5.24
N ASP A 27 12.38 -16.85 5.85
CA ASP A 27 12.76 -17.15 7.25
C ASP A 27 14.29 -17.19 7.46
N ASN A 28 15.05 -17.45 6.39
CA ASN A 28 16.51 -17.46 6.43
C ASN A 28 17.13 -16.07 6.17
N LEU A 29 16.32 -15.04 5.88
CA LEU A 29 16.81 -13.68 5.71
C LEU A 29 17.05 -13.02 7.07
N ASN A 30 18.12 -12.22 7.15
CA ASN A 30 18.33 -11.29 8.26
C ASN A 30 17.50 -10.02 8.04
N SER A 31 16.17 -10.16 8.09
CA SER A 31 15.18 -9.09 7.93
C SER A 31 14.38 -8.90 9.22
N ASN A 32 13.87 -7.68 9.44
CA ASN A 32 12.91 -7.40 10.52
C ASN A 32 11.46 -7.34 10.00
N ILE A 33 11.25 -7.71 8.73
CA ILE A 33 9.92 -7.75 8.12
C ILE A 33 9.24 -9.05 8.55
N ASP A 34 8.18 -8.90 9.32
CA ASP A 34 7.22 -9.95 9.61
C ASP A 34 6.30 -10.13 8.41
N TYR A 35 5.87 -11.37 8.18
CA TYR A 35 4.97 -11.68 7.08
C TYR A 35 3.96 -12.76 7.44
N ASN A 36 2.75 -12.62 6.90
CA ASN A 36 1.72 -13.65 6.96
C ASN A 36 1.24 -13.95 5.54
N ILE A 37 0.99 -15.23 5.24
CA ILE A 37 0.50 -15.66 3.93
C ILE A 37 -0.92 -16.18 4.10
N GLU A 38 -1.87 -15.50 3.47
CA GLU A 38 -3.28 -15.90 3.39
C GLU A 38 -3.66 -16.04 1.92
N ASP A 39 -4.02 -17.27 1.53
CA ASP A 39 -4.27 -17.66 0.13
C ASP A 39 -3.11 -17.29 -0.82
N GLN A 40 -3.30 -16.29 -1.68
CA GLN A 40 -2.33 -15.78 -2.66
C GLN A 40 -1.77 -14.41 -2.28
N VAL A 41 -2.04 -13.95 -1.06
CA VAL A 41 -1.61 -12.64 -0.59
C VAL A 41 -0.63 -12.81 0.56
N ILE A 42 0.44 -12.02 0.53
CA ILE A 42 1.37 -11.86 1.65
C ILE A 42 1.18 -10.48 2.24
N MET A 43 0.82 -10.45 3.52
CA MET A 43 0.82 -9.24 4.34
C MET A 43 2.21 -9.07 4.91
N LEU A 44 2.78 -7.86 4.77
CA LEU A 44 4.11 -7.50 5.24
C LEU A 44 4.01 -6.40 6.29
N GLU A 45 4.72 -6.57 7.39
CA GLU A 45 4.78 -5.57 8.47
C GLU A 45 6.22 -5.44 8.96
N GLU A 46 6.69 -4.22 9.19
CA GLU A 46 7.99 -3.97 9.82
C GLU A 46 7.87 -2.79 10.77
N TYR A 47 8.09 -3.04 12.06
CA TYR A 47 8.13 -1.98 13.06
C TYR A 47 9.53 -1.91 13.65
N THR A 48 10.30 -0.87 13.32
CA THR A 48 11.70 -0.78 13.76
C THR A 48 12.18 0.63 14.05
N PHE A 49 12.92 0.77 15.16
CA PHE A 49 13.65 1.97 15.55
C PHE A 49 14.97 2.15 14.78
N SER A 50 15.33 1.18 13.93
CA SER A 50 16.55 1.22 13.12
C SER A 50 16.29 0.51 11.81
N TRP A 51 15.52 1.16 10.95
CA TRP A 51 15.22 0.72 9.60
C TRP A 51 16.46 0.81 8.71
N PHE A 52 16.69 -0.25 7.93
CA PHE A 52 17.81 -0.35 6.99
C PHE A 52 17.28 -0.72 5.60
N GLU A 53 17.39 0.24 4.68
CA GLU A 53 16.95 0.11 3.29
C GLU A 53 17.48 -1.15 2.59
N ASP A 54 18.76 -1.49 2.77
CA ASP A 54 19.37 -2.68 2.15
C ASP A 54 18.69 -3.99 2.59
N LYS A 55 18.23 -4.07 3.85
CA LYS A 55 17.53 -5.25 4.37
C LYS A 55 16.14 -5.37 3.75
N THR A 56 15.42 -4.27 3.66
CA THR A 56 14.14 -4.19 2.97
C THR A 56 14.27 -4.60 1.51
N TYR A 57 15.23 -4.05 0.76
CA TYR A 57 15.44 -4.45 -0.63
C TYR A 57 15.82 -5.92 -0.78
N THR A 58 16.62 -6.47 0.14
CA THR A 58 16.98 -7.90 0.13
C THR A 58 15.73 -8.77 0.28
N PHE A 59 14.85 -8.42 1.22
CA PHE A 59 13.58 -9.10 1.42
C PHE A 59 12.67 -8.98 0.20
N LEU A 60 12.41 -7.76 -0.28
CA LEU A 60 11.56 -7.49 -1.42
C LEU A 60 12.07 -8.19 -2.70
N ASN A 61 13.38 -8.18 -2.96
CA ASN A 61 13.96 -8.85 -4.12
C ASN A 61 13.87 -10.39 -4.05
N THR A 62 13.82 -10.96 -2.84
CA THR A 62 13.60 -12.39 -2.65
C THR A 62 12.20 -12.81 -3.12
N LEU A 63 11.23 -11.88 -3.08
CA LEU A 63 9.86 -12.10 -3.54
C LEU A 63 9.72 -12.08 -5.08
N ASN A 64 10.59 -11.36 -5.81
CA ASN A 64 10.47 -11.10 -7.26
C ASN A 64 10.07 -12.33 -8.11
N PRO A 65 10.65 -13.54 -7.92
CA PRO A 65 10.29 -14.69 -8.74
C PRO A 65 8.83 -15.14 -8.55
N TYR A 66 8.25 -14.90 -7.38
CA TYR A 66 6.99 -15.48 -6.91
C TYR A 66 5.80 -14.55 -7.07
N ILE A 67 6.00 -13.28 -7.36
CA ILE A 67 4.96 -12.25 -7.22
C ILE A 67 4.56 -11.66 -8.56
N GLU A 68 3.28 -11.34 -8.68
CA GLU A 68 2.72 -10.64 -9.84
C GLU A 68 2.62 -9.13 -9.58
N GLU A 69 2.26 -8.75 -8.36
CA GLU A 69 2.08 -7.39 -7.92
C GLU A 69 2.54 -7.25 -6.46
N GLY A 70 2.90 -6.04 -6.06
CA GLY A 70 3.28 -5.80 -4.67
C GLY A 70 3.54 -4.34 -4.37
N ILE A 71 3.24 -3.97 -3.12
CA ILE A 71 3.49 -2.65 -2.57
C ILE A 71 4.07 -2.80 -1.15
N MET A 72 5.05 -1.96 -0.83
CA MET A 72 5.56 -1.80 0.53
C MET A 72 5.69 -0.31 0.84
N GLU A 73 5.05 0.15 1.90
CA GLU A 73 5.05 1.55 2.31
C GLU A 73 5.74 1.69 3.66
N TYR A 74 6.60 2.70 3.78
CA TYR A 74 7.22 3.07 5.04
C TYR A 74 6.86 4.50 5.39
N LYS A 75 6.55 4.72 6.66
CA LYS A 75 6.41 6.03 7.27
C LYS A 75 7.51 6.22 8.31
N SER A 76 8.27 7.30 8.18
CA SER A 76 9.18 7.76 9.22
C SER A 76 8.40 8.22 10.45
N ILE A 77 8.81 7.75 11.62
CA ILE A 77 8.25 8.18 12.90
C ILE A 77 8.79 9.59 13.25
N ASP A 78 10.00 9.91 12.82
CA ASP A 78 10.73 11.09 13.30
C ASP A 78 10.52 12.35 12.44
N ASP A 79 10.26 12.21 11.14
CA ASP A 79 10.35 13.35 10.21
C ASP A 79 9.35 13.35 9.04
N ASP A 80 8.19 12.71 9.20
CA ASP A 80 7.08 12.69 8.23
C ASP A 80 7.50 12.29 6.80
N ARG A 81 8.65 11.63 6.63
CA ARG A 81 9.06 11.06 5.34
C ARG A 81 8.27 9.79 5.07
N HIS A 82 7.88 9.63 3.81
CA HIS A 82 7.18 8.44 3.36
C HIS A 82 7.87 7.87 2.13
N TRP A 83 8.12 6.57 2.17
CA TRP A 83 8.68 5.81 1.07
C TRP A 83 7.67 4.77 0.62
N ARG A 84 7.56 4.58 -0.69
CA ARG A 84 6.70 3.55 -1.26
C ARG A 84 7.49 2.78 -2.30
N TYR A 85 7.61 1.48 -2.12
CA TYR A 85 8.17 0.56 -3.09
C TYR A 85 7.02 -0.12 -3.82
N ILE A 86 7.03 -0.07 -5.15
CA ILE A 86 6.03 -0.74 -5.99
C ILE A 86 6.75 -1.74 -6.89
N TYR A 87 6.27 -2.97 -6.93
CA TYR A 87 6.82 -3.98 -7.82
C TYR A 87 6.45 -3.68 -9.27
N ASN A 88 7.44 -3.65 -10.15
CA ASN A 88 7.26 -3.51 -11.58
C ASN A 88 7.44 -4.88 -12.25
N PRO A 89 6.35 -5.55 -12.69
CA PRO A 89 6.44 -6.89 -13.27
C PRO A 89 7.15 -6.91 -14.63
N VAL A 90 7.16 -5.80 -15.38
CA VAL A 90 7.84 -5.70 -16.68
C VAL A 90 9.36 -5.68 -16.50
N LEU A 91 9.83 -4.97 -15.47
CA LEU A 91 11.26 -4.84 -15.17
C LEU A 91 11.75 -5.85 -14.13
N ASN A 92 10.84 -6.63 -13.54
CA ASN A 92 11.10 -7.59 -12.46
C ASN A 92 11.92 -6.98 -11.31
N LYS A 93 11.53 -5.77 -10.88
CA LYS A 93 12.22 -5.01 -9.84
C LYS A 93 11.25 -4.16 -9.03
N TRP A 94 11.66 -3.79 -7.82
CA TRP A 94 10.95 -2.81 -7.01
C TRP A 94 11.39 -1.39 -7.40
N GLU A 95 10.43 -0.50 -7.55
CA GLU A 95 10.66 0.91 -7.84
C GLU A 95 10.25 1.75 -6.64
N GLU A 96 11.19 2.54 -6.14
CA GLU A 96 10.92 3.52 -5.10
C GLU A 96 10.17 4.72 -5.69
N LYS A 97 9.13 5.13 -4.98
CA LYS A 97 8.43 6.40 -5.17
C LYS A 97 8.42 7.13 -3.84
N ILE A 98 8.87 8.38 -3.87
CA ILE A 98 8.67 9.30 -2.75
C ILE A 98 7.17 9.49 -2.61
N ALA A 99 6.63 9.04 -1.48
CA ALA A 99 5.25 9.30 -1.12
C ALA A 99 5.23 10.58 -0.27
N TYR A 100 4.20 11.40 -0.44
CA TYR A 100 3.99 12.58 0.38
C TYR A 100 2.74 12.36 1.22
N THR A 101 2.88 12.33 2.53
CA THR A 101 1.75 12.60 3.42
C THR A 101 1.36 14.05 3.25
N SER A 102 0.10 14.27 2.91
CA SER A 102 -0.50 15.59 3.03
C SER A 102 -1.44 15.59 4.21
N TYR A 103 -1.07 16.38 5.21
CA TYR A 103 -1.98 16.86 6.24
C TYR A 103 -2.78 18.05 5.67
N GLY A 104 -4.02 18.26 6.14
CA GLY A 104 -4.79 19.46 5.81
C GLY A 104 -5.76 19.35 4.62
N PHE A 105 -6.12 18.14 4.17
CA PHE A 105 -7.25 17.97 3.23
C PHE A 105 -8.59 18.45 3.80
N GLU A 106 -8.67 18.66 5.11
CA GLU A 106 -9.84 19.19 5.81
C GLU A 106 -10.26 20.60 5.32
N GLY A 107 -9.31 21.36 4.76
CA GLY A 107 -9.56 22.67 4.17
C GLY A 107 -9.84 22.65 2.66
N TYR A 108 -9.72 21.49 2.01
CA TYR A 108 -9.89 21.38 0.56
C TYR A 108 -11.38 21.25 0.25
N THR A 109 -11.85 22.01 -0.74
CA THR A 109 -13.12 21.71 -1.40
C THR A 109 -13.01 20.38 -2.15
N ASP A 110 -14.15 19.73 -2.42
CA ASP A 110 -14.22 18.49 -3.23
C ASP A 110 -13.37 18.57 -4.51
N ASN A 111 -13.40 19.72 -5.20
CA ASN A 111 -12.71 19.89 -6.48
C ASN A 111 -11.20 20.01 -6.29
N GLU A 112 -10.75 20.76 -5.29
CA GLU A 112 -9.32 20.89 -4.97
C GLU A 112 -8.73 19.55 -4.55
N LEU A 113 -9.48 18.75 -3.78
CA LEU A 113 -9.06 17.41 -3.40
C LEU A 113 -8.95 16.50 -4.63
N ILE A 114 -9.95 16.53 -5.53
CA ILE A 114 -9.94 15.75 -6.77
C ILE A 114 -8.74 16.13 -7.64
N ASP A 115 -8.44 17.43 -7.78
CA ASP A 115 -7.34 17.91 -8.61
C ASP A 115 -5.98 17.56 -8.02
N GLU A 116 -5.81 17.65 -6.70
CA GLU A 116 -4.58 17.23 -6.02
C GLU A 116 -4.36 15.72 -6.12
N LEU A 117 -5.42 14.92 -5.97
CA LEU A 117 -5.37 13.47 -6.17
C LEU A 117 -5.02 13.10 -7.62
N LYS A 118 -5.60 13.77 -8.62
CA LYS A 118 -5.24 13.57 -10.04
C LYS A 118 -3.80 13.97 -10.35
N LYS A 119 -3.34 15.11 -9.82
CA LYS A 119 -1.95 15.59 -9.98
C LYS A 119 -0.95 14.56 -9.44
N ARG A 120 -1.32 13.83 -8.39
CA ARG A 120 -0.53 12.75 -7.80
C ARG A 120 -0.68 11.40 -8.50
N GLY A 121 -1.44 11.34 -9.60
CA GLY A 121 -1.59 10.14 -10.42
C GLY A 121 -2.70 9.18 -9.97
N TYR A 122 -3.56 9.58 -9.02
CA TYR A 122 -4.69 8.76 -8.61
C TYR A 122 -5.87 8.88 -9.57
N VAL A 123 -6.57 7.77 -9.81
CA VAL A 123 -7.82 7.75 -10.57
C VAL A 123 -8.98 8.08 -9.62
N VAL A 124 -9.56 9.27 -9.77
CA VAL A 124 -10.65 9.73 -8.90
C VAL A 124 -12.00 9.57 -9.58
N ARG A 125 -12.95 8.92 -8.90
CA ARG A 125 -14.35 8.79 -9.35
C ARG A 125 -15.29 9.44 -8.34
N LYS A 126 -16.00 10.49 -8.76
CA LYS A 126 -17.06 11.09 -7.93
C LYS A 126 -18.30 10.19 -8.00
N SER A 127 -18.55 9.42 -6.95
CA SER A 127 -19.74 8.56 -6.90
C SER A 127 -21.00 9.42 -6.68
N LYS A 128 -22.07 9.14 -7.42
CA LYS A 128 -23.38 9.81 -7.24
C LYS A 128 -24.20 9.21 -6.09
N ILE A 129 -23.60 8.34 -5.28
CA ILE A 129 -24.29 7.49 -4.30
C ILE A 129 -25.03 8.36 -3.27
N LYS A 130 -24.44 9.45 -2.76
CA LYS A 130 -25.12 10.37 -1.84
C LYS A 130 -26.40 10.98 -2.44
N LYS A 131 -26.41 11.27 -3.74
CA LYS A 131 -27.59 11.85 -4.41
C LYS A 131 -28.70 10.81 -4.57
N LEU A 132 -28.33 9.59 -4.96
CA LEU A 132 -29.27 8.46 -5.11
C LEU A 132 -29.86 8.02 -3.77
N VAL A 133 -29.08 8.04 -2.69
CA VAL A 133 -29.55 7.72 -1.33
C VAL A 133 -30.54 8.76 -0.84
N ASN A 134 -30.26 10.06 -1.04
CA ASN A 134 -31.18 11.12 -0.63
C ASN A 134 -32.48 11.13 -1.44
N GLU A 135 -32.41 10.98 -2.77
CA GLU A 135 -33.60 10.86 -3.63
C GLU A 135 -34.46 9.63 -3.24
N SER A 136 -33.84 8.52 -2.83
CA SER A 136 -34.55 7.33 -2.36
C SER A 136 -35.23 7.56 -1.00
N ILE A 137 -34.60 8.31 -0.09
CA ILE A 137 -35.17 8.65 1.22
C ILE A 137 -36.39 9.56 1.05
N ASP A 138 -36.29 10.59 0.20
CA ASP A 138 -37.39 11.52 -0.06
C ASP A 138 -38.60 10.80 -0.69
N GLN A 139 -38.37 9.86 -1.62
CA GLN A 139 -39.43 9.01 -2.19
C GLN A 139 -40.06 8.05 -1.15
N ILE A 140 -39.28 7.54 -0.20
CA ILE A 140 -39.81 6.69 0.89
C ILE A 140 -40.69 7.50 1.84
N VAL A 141 -40.37 8.78 2.06
CA VAL A 141 -41.17 9.69 2.89
C VAL A 141 -42.46 10.11 2.17
N GLU A 142 -42.41 10.44 0.88
CA GLU A 142 -43.61 10.78 0.08
C GLU A 142 -44.60 9.61 -0.03
N ASN A 143 -44.13 8.37 -0.12
CA ASN A 143 -45.00 7.18 -0.19
C ASN A 143 -45.62 6.76 1.17
N LYS A 144 -45.27 7.45 2.27
CA LYS A 144 -45.79 7.16 3.62
C LYS A 144 -46.85 8.15 4.10
N PHE A 145 -47.28 9.08 3.25
CA PHE A 145 -48.37 10.03 3.52
C PHE A 145 -49.53 9.86 2.55
#